data_AF-A0A0Q6AQB4-F1
#
_entry.id   AF-A0A0Q6AQB4-F1
#
_cell.length_a   1.000
_cell.length_b   1.000
_cell.length_c   1.000
_cell.angle_alpha   90.00
_cell.angle_beta   90.00
_cell.angle_gamma   90.00
#
_symmetry.space_group_name_H-M   'P 1'
#
loop_
_entity.id
_entity.type
_entity.pdbx_description
1 polymer ?
#
loop_
_entity_poly.entity_id
_entity_poly.type
_entity_poly.pdbx_seq_one_letter_code
_entity_poly.pdbx_strand_id
1 'polypeptide(L)'
;MIDQQIKGLNSDTPTEVITGLIDSIKKPGQRFNTSSLVELLSERHPIYKNRSSIASSHIRGYLIEAFHTIGMPQKGLPYILEELETSFSPYIVAAAAKAVRGIKEPHSGIVAFLNKSIYNIWQADAIVNYSSFLGPYDQTVNTTALKEIFKSLQWLEGKAQYVLPDLYHLETQMAEYFSSENRKLLTECIETIEKADASVDDCCTLPIEVYNQKDNHQSSKSEIALDNIMLQDHEGNLLEWNDYFKGKYTVLSFFYTKCHNPRKCIQTIYNLANIQKKIKASNYSDIQTAAITYDPTYDTSSILKSYGNNRNYHFDESNRMFRVTDGMRSLIENLDIGVNYKGAEVNVHRIEVYIINPEGKIERSFLRFQAEDNLIMDALEELVGNEKLPVSKKTEQKSKKPTITNRLSTIVLPILIAFFPKCPMCWMAYFNLIGISSIVSVSYQPWLVYAFAGLAIFNLVNLYRLSKKRNGLFPFYLALVGMLLLGLNYWLELGSLIMVLGFLLTLTSTLLSSLSFKQYHKISHFINEKWISLKYA
;
A
#
# COMPACT_ATOMS: atom_id res chain seq x y z
N MET A 1 27.12 -26.12 15.21
CA MET A 1 28.17 -25.77 14.23
C MET A 1 27.68 -24.69 13.27
N ILE A 2 26.58 -24.89 12.53
CA ILE A 2 26.02 -23.89 11.61
C ILE A 2 25.72 -22.55 12.29
N ASP A 3 25.05 -22.53 13.45
CA ASP A 3 24.74 -21.27 14.15
C ASP A 3 25.99 -20.47 14.55
N GLN A 4 27.11 -21.15 14.85
CA GLN A 4 28.39 -20.48 15.13
C GLN A 4 29.00 -19.91 13.85
N GLN A 5 28.86 -20.59 12.71
CA GLN A 5 29.31 -20.08 11.41
C GLN A 5 28.51 -18.85 11.00
N ILE A 6 27.18 -18.86 11.19
CA ILE A 6 26.30 -17.70 10.95
C ILE A 6 26.74 -16.51 11.81
N LYS A 7 26.96 -16.73 13.11
CA LYS A 7 27.43 -15.67 14.03
C LYS A 7 28.83 -15.15 13.71
N GLY A 8 29.66 -15.95 13.04
CA GLY A 8 31.01 -15.57 12.64
C GLY A 8 31.06 -14.70 11.38
N LEU A 9 29.97 -14.58 10.63
CA LEU A 9 29.92 -13.79 9.40
C LEU A 9 30.11 -12.30 9.71
N ASN A 10 31.02 -11.66 8.98
CA ASN A 10 31.40 -10.26 9.17
C ASN A 10 31.66 -9.55 7.83
N SER A 11 32.16 -8.31 7.88
CA SER A 11 32.44 -7.50 6.69
C SER A 11 33.43 -8.15 5.72
N ASP A 12 34.38 -8.92 6.26
CA ASP A 12 35.52 -9.46 5.52
C ASP A 12 35.22 -10.86 4.96
N THR A 13 34.05 -11.43 5.29
CA THR A 13 33.67 -12.77 4.85
C THR A 13 33.33 -12.77 3.35
N PRO A 14 34.01 -13.53 2.47
CA PRO A 14 33.73 -13.51 1.04
C PRO A 14 32.28 -13.89 0.69
N THR A 15 31.74 -13.36 -0.41
CA THR A 15 30.35 -13.63 -0.83
C THR A 15 30.14 -15.14 -1.02
N GLU A 16 31.13 -15.82 -1.58
CA GLU A 16 31.20 -17.26 -1.84
C GLU A 16 31.06 -18.08 -0.56
N VAL A 17 31.62 -17.60 0.55
CA VAL A 17 31.55 -18.26 1.85
C VAL A 17 30.15 -18.09 2.45
N ILE A 18 29.57 -16.89 2.32
CA ILE A 18 28.20 -16.60 2.78
C ILE A 18 27.18 -17.46 2.03
N THR A 19 27.23 -17.45 0.69
CA THR A 19 26.31 -18.21 -0.15
C THR A 19 26.54 -19.72 -0.03
N GLY A 20 27.79 -20.17 0.09
CA GLY A 20 28.12 -21.56 0.37
C GLY A 20 27.59 -22.06 1.72
N LEU A 21 27.60 -21.21 2.75
CA LEU A 21 26.96 -21.51 4.03
C LEU A 21 25.43 -21.63 3.86
N ILE A 22 24.80 -20.72 3.13
CA ILE A 22 23.35 -20.80 2.82
C ILE A 22 23.02 -22.08 2.05
N ASP A 23 23.86 -22.50 1.10
CA ASP A 23 23.70 -23.77 0.39
C ASP A 23 23.79 -24.97 1.32
N SER A 24 24.71 -24.94 2.28
CA SER A 24 24.83 -26.01 3.27
C SER A 24 23.56 -26.11 4.14
N ILE A 25 22.95 -24.98 4.45
CA ILE A 25 21.73 -24.85 5.27
C ILE A 25 20.50 -25.40 4.55
N LYS A 26 20.40 -25.20 3.22
CA LYS A 26 19.29 -25.72 2.38
C LYS A 26 19.28 -27.24 2.26
N LYS A 27 20.34 -27.95 2.66
CA LYS A 27 20.41 -29.42 2.58
C LYS A 27 19.42 -30.07 3.58
N PRO A 28 18.75 -31.18 3.21
CA PRO A 28 17.86 -31.89 4.12
C PRO A 28 18.57 -32.36 5.40
N GLY A 29 17.85 -32.36 6.52
CA GLY A 29 18.32 -32.92 7.80
C GLY A 29 19.25 -32.01 8.61
N GLN A 30 19.54 -30.79 8.16
CA GLN A 30 20.31 -29.82 8.94
C GLN A 30 19.51 -29.30 10.13
N ARG A 31 20.19 -29.09 11.26
CA ARG A 31 19.62 -28.48 12.47
C ARG A 31 20.34 -27.17 12.77
N PHE A 32 19.60 -26.08 12.75
CA PHE A 32 20.08 -24.72 13.02
C PHE A 32 18.90 -23.85 13.44
N ASN A 33 19.19 -22.67 14.00
CA ASN A 33 18.18 -21.71 14.35
C ASN A 33 17.87 -20.80 13.16
N THR A 34 16.70 -20.99 12.54
CA THR A 34 16.24 -20.13 11.42
C THR A 34 16.17 -18.64 11.79
N SER A 35 16.00 -18.30 13.07
CA SER A 35 16.02 -16.90 13.53
C SER A 35 17.39 -16.24 13.35
N SER A 36 18.48 -16.99 13.48
CA SER A 36 19.83 -16.46 13.22
C SER A 36 20.04 -16.14 11.73
N LEU A 37 19.28 -16.78 10.84
CA LEU A 37 19.29 -16.44 9.43
C LEU A 37 18.51 -15.14 9.14
N VAL A 38 17.44 -14.87 9.90
CA VAL A 38 16.70 -13.60 9.81
C VAL A 38 17.57 -12.41 10.24
N GLU A 39 18.44 -12.59 11.23
CA GLU A 39 19.37 -11.53 11.68
C GLU A 39 20.28 -11.04 10.54
N LEU A 40 20.62 -11.92 9.59
CA LEU A 40 21.39 -11.56 8.39
C LEU A 40 20.61 -10.66 7.42
N LEU A 41 19.27 -10.61 7.50
CA LEU A 41 18.45 -9.69 6.68
C LEU A 41 18.48 -8.25 7.21
N SER A 42 18.96 -8.01 8.43
CA SER A 42 19.07 -6.64 8.94
C SER A 42 19.99 -5.81 8.05
N GLU A 43 19.54 -4.63 7.65
CA GLU A 43 20.32 -3.69 6.84
C GLU A 43 21.65 -3.33 7.54
N ARG A 44 21.67 -3.35 8.87
CA ARG A 44 22.85 -3.08 9.71
C ARG A 44 23.84 -4.23 9.76
N HIS A 45 23.49 -5.42 9.27
CA HIS A 45 24.32 -6.60 9.45
C HIS A 45 25.71 -6.40 8.83
N PRO A 46 26.81 -6.75 9.54
CA PRO A 46 28.18 -6.51 9.05
C PRO A 46 28.50 -7.11 7.68
N ILE A 47 27.77 -8.15 7.25
CA ILE A 47 27.96 -8.78 5.94
C ILE A 47 27.73 -7.80 4.78
N TYR A 48 26.97 -6.73 4.96
CA TYR A 48 26.76 -5.73 3.90
C TYR A 48 27.82 -4.63 3.90
N LYS A 49 28.64 -4.52 4.94
CA LYS A 49 29.64 -3.46 5.06
C LYS A 49 30.70 -3.59 3.97
N ASN A 50 31.07 -2.46 3.37
CA ASN A 50 32.07 -2.36 2.30
C ASN A 50 31.74 -3.12 1.01
N ARG A 51 30.47 -3.48 0.77
CA ARG A 51 30.01 -4.13 -0.47
C ARG A 51 29.22 -3.20 -1.38
N SER A 52 29.26 -3.43 -2.69
CA SER A 52 28.38 -2.69 -3.60
C SER A 52 26.91 -3.05 -3.34
N SER A 53 25.98 -2.15 -3.70
CA SER A 53 24.54 -2.44 -3.62
C SER A 53 24.17 -3.71 -4.38
N ILE A 54 24.84 -3.99 -5.52
CA ILE A 54 24.62 -5.21 -6.30
C ILE A 54 25.01 -6.47 -5.50
N ALA A 55 26.20 -6.48 -4.89
CA ALA A 55 26.65 -7.61 -4.10
C ALA A 55 25.77 -7.82 -2.86
N SER A 56 25.37 -6.74 -2.19
CA SER A 56 24.45 -6.80 -1.06
C SER A 56 23.07 -7.33 -1.47
N SER A 57 22.50 -6.86 -2.57
CA SER A 57 21.23 -7.38 -3.11
C SER A 57 21.34 -8.85 -3.52
N HIS A 58 22.46 -9.28 -4.07
CA HIS A 58 22.67 -10.68 -4.41
C HIS A 58 22.67 -11.57 -3.15
N ILE A 59 23.43 -11.18 -2.11
CA ILE A 59 23.42 -11.89 -0.82
C ILE A 59 22.00 -11.93 -0.23
N ARG A 60 21.30 -10.79 -0.22
CA ARG A 60 19.92 -10.69 0.29
C ARG A 60 18.97 -11.60 -0.46
N GLY A 61 18.96 -11.57 -1.80
CA GLY A 61 18.05 -12.40 -2.59
C GLY A 61 18.29 -13.89 -2.37
N TYR A 62 19.56 -14.30 -2.27
CA TYR A 62 19.93 -15.70 -1.98
C TYR A 62 19.48 -16.14 -0.58
N LEU A 63 19.68 -15.26 0.41
CA LEU A 63 19.26 -15.46 1.79
C LEU A 63 17.74 -15.57 1.92
N ILE A 64 17.02 -14.67 1.25
CA ILE A 64 15.56 -14.63 1.22
C ILE A 64 15.02 -15.92 0.58
N GLU A 65 15.58 -16.34 -0.56
CA GLU A 65 15.11 -17.53 -1.27
C GLU A 65 15.25 -18.79 -0.41
N ALA A 66 16.29 -18.88 0.42
CA ALA A 66 16.50 -20.04 1.29
C ALA A 66 15.30 -20.32 2.22
N PHE A 67 14.55 -19.28 2.65
CA PHE A 67 13.35 -19.44 3.48
C PHE A 67 12.22 -20.22 2.81
N HIS A 68 12.19 -20.29 1.47
CA HIS A 68 11.27 -21.18 0.74
C HIS A 68 11.49 -22.65 1.09
N THR A 69 12.74 -23.08 1.26
CA THR A 69 13.10 -24.49 1.53
C THR A 69 13.12 -24.80 3.01
N ILE A 70 13.67 -23.90 3.83
CA ILE A 70 13.90 -24.17 5.26
C ILE A 70 12.76 -23.72 6.17
N GLY A 71 11.74 -23.06 5.60
CA GLY A 71 10.65 -22.44 6.34
C GLY A 71 10.98 -21.02 6.78
N MET A 72 9.98 -20.14 6.73
CA MET A 72 10.11 -18.73 7.04
C MET A 72 9.53 -18.44 8.43
N PRO A 73 10.34 -18.02 9.42
CA PRO A 73 9.83 -17.64 10.73
C PRO A 73 9.07 -16.30 10.64
N GLN A 74 8.10 -16.09 11.53
CA GLN A 74 7.29 -14.87 11.55
C GLN A 74 8.13 -13.58 11.70
N LYS A 75 9.29 -13.67 12.37
CA LYS A 75 10.26 -12.56 12.49
C LYS A 75 10.90 -12.13 11.15
N GLY A 76 10.91 -13.01 10.15
CA GLY A 76 11.40 -12.68 8.81
C GLY A 76 10.37 -11.93 7.97
N LEU A 77 9.08 -11.99 8.33
CA LEU A 77 7.99 -11.49 7.49
C LEU A 77 8.13 -10.00 7.17
N PRO A 78 8.47 -9.08 8.09
CA PRO A 78 8.60 -7.66 7.74
C PRO A 78 9.63 -7.38 6.64
N TYR A 79 10.73 -8.12 6.62
CA TYR A 79 11.75 -8.01 5.59
C TYR A 79 11.20 -8.45 4.23
N ILE A 80 10.50 -9.58 4.19
CA ILE A 80 9.91 -10.11 2.95
C ILE A 80 8.85 -9.16 2.40
N LEU A 81 8.00 -8.62 3.26
CA LEU A 81 6.95 -7.67 2.85
C LEU A 81 7.54 -6.37 2.32
N GLU A 82 8.61 -5.84 2.93
CA GLU A 82 9.31 -4.66 2.41
C GLU A 82 9.86 -4.90 1.00
N GLU A 83 10.47 -6.06 0.77
CA GLU A 83 11.04 -6.40 -0.54
C GLU A 83 9.95 -6.57 -1.61
N LEU A 84 8.80 -7.18 -1.28
CA LEU A 84 7.65 -7.26 -2.18
C LEU A 84 7.04 -5.87 -2.47
N GLU A 85 7.00 -5.00 -1.46
CA GLU A 85 6.43 -3.67 -1.61
C GLU A 85 7.30 -2.72 -2.44
N THR A 86 8.61 -2.78 -2.23
CA THR A 86 9.52 -1.70 -2.64
C THR A 86 10.53 -2.10 -3.69
N SER A 87 10.79 -3.40 -3.91
CA SER A 87 11.85 -3.82 -4.82
C SER A 87 11.39 -3.81 -6.29
N PHE A 88 12.30 -3.37 -7.16
CA PHE A 88 12.19 -3.45 -8.63
C PHE A 88 13.16 -4.49 -9.21
N SER A 89 13.87 -5.24 -8.36
CA SER A 89 14.80 -6.27 -8.81
C SER A 89 14.06 -7.59 -9.01
N PRO A 90 14.07 -8.19 -10.22
CA PRO A 90 13.41 -9.49 -10.43
C PRO A 90 14.02 -10.57 -9.53
N TYR A 91 15.32 -10.47 -9.23
CA TYR A 91 16.03 -11.40 -8.35
C TYR A 91 15.60 -11.30 -6.88
N ILE A 92 15.26 -10.11 -6.39
CA ILE A 92 14.77 -9.96 -5.02
C ILE A 92 13.28 -10.33 -4.95
N VAL A 93 12.47 -9.83 -5.89
CA VAL A 93 11.01 -10.05 -5.89
C VAL A 93 10.67 -11.53 -6.05
N ALA A 94 11.36 -12.25 -6.96
CA ALA A 94 11.18 -13.70 -7.09
C ALA A 94 11.56 -14.44 -5.81
N ALA A 95 12.68 -14.08 -5.17
CA ALA A 95 13.11 -14.68 -3.91
C ALA A 95 12.07 -14.44 -2.81
N ALA A 96 11.59 -13.20 -2.65
CA ALA A 96 10.60 -12.83 -1.66
C ALA A 96 9.26 -13.55 -1.88
N ALA A 97 8.80 -13.64 -3.14
CA ALA A 97 7.61 -14.40 -3.49
C ALA A 97 7.78 -15.89 -3.16
N LYS A 98 8.95 -16.49 -3.43
CA LYS A 98 9.26 -17.87 -3.02
C LYS A 98 9.23 -18.03 -1.49
N ALA A 99 9.85 -17.11 -0.77
CA ALA A 99 9.94 -17.14 0.70
C ALA A 99 8.56 -17.14 1.38
N VAL A 100 7.57 -16.45 0.80
CA VAL A 100 6.17 -16.47 1.29
C VAL A 100 5.61 -17.90 1.40
N ARG A 101 5.95 -18.79 0.47
CA ARG A 101 5.47 -20.19 0.51
C ARG A 101 6.21 -21.06 1.54
N GLY A 102 7.25 -20.52 2.18
CA GLY A 102 7.88 -21.12 3.36
C GLY A 102 7.16 -20.80 4.67
N ILE A 103 6.12 -19.96 4.65
CA ILE A 103 5.35 -19.58 5.85
C ILE A 103 4.43 -20.72 6.25
N LYS A 104 4.49 -21.13 7.52
CA LYS A 104 3.65 -22.22 8.04
C LYS A 104 2.16 -21.84 8.11
N GLU A 105 1.87 -20.62 8.54
CA GLU A 105 0.51 -20.12 8.73
C GLU A 105 0.37 -18.78 7.98
N PRO A 106 0.05 -18.81 6.67
CA PRO A 106 -0.03 -17.60 5.87
C PRO A 106 -1.26 -16.76 6.20
N HIS A 107 -1.11 -15.45 6.08
CA HIS A 107 -2.15 -14.47 6.38
C HIS A 107 -2.64 -13.75 5.11
N SER A 108 -3.94 -13.44 5.02
CA SER A 108 -4.53 -12.74 3.87
C SER A 108 -3.84 -11.42 3.55
N GLY A 109 -3.41 -10.67 4.56
CA GLY A 109 -2.69 -9.39 4.39
C GLY A 109 -1.40 -9.45 3.55
N ILE A 110 -0.78 -10.63 3.38
CA ILE A 110 0.41 -10.81 2.51
C ILE A 110 0.06 -10.60 1.03
N VAL A 111 -1.17 -10.92 0.64
CA VAL A 111 -1.64 -10.89 -0.75
C VAL A 111 -1.54 -9.48 -1.35
N ALA A 112 -1.78 -8.44 -0.55
CA ALA A 112 -1.67 -7.04 -1.01
C ALA A 112 -0.23 -6.71 -1.46
N PHE A 113 0.78 -7.24 -0.76
CA PHE A 113 2.19 -7.04 -1.09
C PHE A 113 2.58 -7.79 -2.37
N LEU A 114 2.12 -9.04 -2.52
CA LEU A 114 2.29 -9.79 -3.76
C LEU A 114 1.65 -9.07 -4.94
N ASN A 115 0.41 -8.62 -4.80
CA ASN A 115 -0.31 -7.89 -5.85
C ASN A 115 0.41 -6.58 -6.23
N LYS A 116 0.85 -5.80 -5.24
CA LYS A 116 1.65 -4.58 -5.47
C LYS A 116 2.97 -4.88 -6.18
N SER A 117 3.62 -5.99 -5.86
CA SER A 117 4.88 -6.39 -6.49
C SER A 117 4.76 -6.67 -7.99
N ILE A 118 3.58 -7.11 -8.48
CA ILE A 118 3.31 -7.27 -9.93
C ILE A 118 3.52 -5.94 -10.65
N TYR A 119 2.98 -4.86 -10.10
CA TYR A 119 3.09 -3.52 -10.70
C TYR A 119 4.49 -2.92 -10.60
N ASN A 120 5.33 -3.39 -9.68
CA ASN A 120 6.74 -2.99 -9.63
C ASN A 120 7.57 -3.73 -10.69
N ILE A 121 7.22 -4.97 -11.03
CA ILE A 121 8.10 -5.84 -11.83
C ILE A 121 7.62 -6.11 -13.26
N TRP A 122 6.37 -5.83 -13.62
CA TRP A 122 5.82 -6.24 -14.92
C TRP A 122 6.61 -5.79 -16.16
N GLN A 123 7.30 -4.65 -16.11
CA GLN A 123 8.17 -4.18 -17.21
C GLN A 123 9.60 -4.74 -17.17
N ALA A 124 10.03 -5.22 -16.00
CA ALA A 124 11.41 -5.63 -15.72
C ALA A 124 11.51 -7.11 -15.33
N ASP A 125 10.45 -7.89 -15.56
CA ASP A 125 10.45 -9.33 -15.29
C ASP A 125 11.54 -10.00 -16.13
N ALA A 126 12.37 -10.79 -15.47
CA ALA A 126 13.53 -11.41 -16.08
C ALA A 126 13.74 -12.81 -15.52
N ILE A 127 14.47 -13.62 -16.29
CA ILE A 127 14.88 -14.94 -15.82
C ILE A 127 15.88 -14.78 -14.68
N VAL A 128 15.60 -15.47 -13.58
CA VAL A 128 16.44 -15.55 -12.39
C VAL A 128 16.66 -17.00 -11.99
N ASN A 129 17.72 -17.24 -11.22
CA ASN A 129 18.15 -18.58 -10.87
C ASN A 129 18.77 -18.58 -9.46
N TYR A 130 18.43 -19.60 -8.68
CA TYR A 130 18.92 -19.82 -7.30
C TYR A 130 19.51 -21.22 -7.14
N SER A 131 20.00 -21.82 -8.23
CA SER A 131 20.86 -23.00 -8.17
C SER A 131 22.09 -22.69 -7.32
N SER A 132 22.69 -23.75 -6.76
CA SER A 132 23.80 -23.62 -5.81
C SER A 132 24.85 -22.65 -6.36
N PHE A 133 25.19 -21.64 -5.56
CA PHE A 133 26.04 -20.53 -6.00
C PHE A 133 27.42 -20.99 -6.46
N LEU A 134 27.97 -22.01 -5.81
CA LEU A 134 29.25 -22.62 -6.18
C LEU A 134 29.09 -23.86 -7.07
N GLY A 135 27.85 -24.21 -7.42
CA GLY A 135 27.50 -25.34 -8.27
C GLY A 135 27.39 -24.95 -9.74
N PRO A 136 27.21 -25.95 -10.63
CA PRO A 136 26.93 -25.68 -12.03
C PRO A 136 25.56 -25.00 -12.18
N TYR A 137 25.48 -24.06 -13.12
CA TYR A 137 24.22 -23.41 -13.47
C TYR A 137 23.20 -24.43 -13.98
N ASP A 138 22.06 -24.54 -13.29
CA ASP A 138 20.97 -25.44 -13.66
C ASP A 138 19.83 -24.65 -14.30
N GLN A 139 19.67 -24.78 -15.62
CA GLN A 139 18.61 -24.10 -16.37
C GLN A 139 17.20 -24.57 -15.98
N THR A 140 17.04 -25.77 -15.41
CA THR A 140 15.73 -26.34 -15.08
C THR A 140 15.06 -25.62 -13.91
N VAL A 141 15.85 -24.95 -13.07
CA VAL A 141 15.35 -24.16 -11.92
C VAL A 141 15.17 -22.67 -12.27
N ASN A 142 15.31 -22.30 -13.54
CA ASN A 142 15.01 -20.94 -14.00
C ASN A 142 13.56 -20.56 -13.69
N THR A 143 13.40 -19.36 -13.17
CA THR A 143 12.09 -18.79 -12.85
C THR A 143 12.09 -17.29 -13.14
N THR A 144 10.95 -16.63 -12.94
CA THR A 144 10.84 -15.17 -13.02
C THR A 144 10.09 -14.63 -11.81
N ALA A 145 10.11 -13.32 -11.60
CA ALA A 145 9.40 -12.71 -10.49
C ALA A 145 7.89 -12.87 -10.64
N LEU A 146 7.34 -12.59 -11.82
CA LEU A 146 5.89 -12.76 -12.07
C LEU A 146 5.46 -14.22 -11.87
N LYS A 147 6.24 -15.17 -12.38
CA LYS A 147 5.98 -16.61 -12.20
C LYS A 147 5.91 -16.98 -10.72
N GLU A 148 6.86 -16.52 -9.92
CA GLU A 148 6.86 -16.82 -8.48
C GLU A 148 5.75 -16.09 -7.73
N ILE A 149 5.39 -14.87 -8.12
CA ILE A 149 4.25 -14.14 -7.54
C ILE A 149 2.94 -14.89 -7.78
N PHE A 150 2.66 -15.28 -9.03
CA PHE A 150 1.42 -16.02 -9.36
C PHE A 150 1.35 -17.38 -8.66
N LYS A 151 2.47 -18.10 -8.57
CA LYS A 151 2.55 -19.35 -7.78
C LYS A 151 2.29 -19.13 -6.30
N SER A 152 2.73 -18.01 -5.74
CA SER A 152 2.47 -17.68 -4.34
C SER A 152 1.04 -17.25 -4.09
N LEU A 153 0.42 -16.52 -5.03
CA LEU A 153 -1.01 -16.21 -4.99
C LEU A 153 -1.86 -17.49 -5.11
N GLN A 154 -1.51 -18.41 -6.01
CA GLN A 154 -2.12 -19.74 -6.10
C GLN A 154 -2.02 -20.50 -4.78
N TRP A 155 -0.83 -20.54 -4.18
CA TRP A 155 -0.58 -21.21 -2.90
C TRP A 155 -1.38 -20.62 -1.72
N LEU A 156 -1.72 -19.33 -1.79
CA LEU A 156 -2.56 -18.65 -0.79
C LEU A 156 -4.07 -18.95 -0.97
N GLU A 157 -4.47 -19.47 -2.13
CA GLU A 157 -5.83 -19.91 -2.45
C GLU A 157 -6.90 -18.88 -2.03
N GLY A 158 -7.87 -19.29 -1.20
CA GLY A 158 -8.99 -18.48 -0.74
C GLY A 158 -8.62 -17.18 -0.03
N LYS A 159 -7.38 -17.09 0.50
CA LYS A 159 -6.86 -15.86 1.12
C LYS A 159 -6.62 -14.74 0.11
N ALA A 160 -6.42 -15.10 -1.17
CA ALA A 160 -6.15 -14.16 -2.25
C ALA A 160 -7.42 -13.70 -3.00
N GLN A 161 -8.62 -14.13 -2.59
CA GLN A 161 -9.86 -13.79 -3.31
C GLN A 161 -10.10 -12.29 -3.47
N TYR A 162 -9.71 -11.47 -2.49
CA TYR A 162 -9.99 -10.03 -2.53
C TYR A 162 -9.18 -9.27 -3.60
N VAL A 163 -8.12 -9.86 -4.17
CA VAL A 163 -7.36 -9.26 -5.27
C VAL A 163 -7.79 -9.77 -6.65
N LEU A 164 -8.79 -10.65 -6.74
CA LEU A 164 -9.34 -11.09 -8.04
C LEU A 164 -9.69 -9.93 -8.99
N PRO A 165 -10.29 -8.80 -8.55
CA PRO A 165 -10.54 -7.65 -9.42
C PRO A 165 -9.27 -7.12 -10.10
N ASP A 166 -8.15 -7.08 -9.37
CA ASP A 166 -6.87 -6.63 -9.92
C ASP A 166 -6.29 -7.68 -10.87
N LEU A 167 -6.40 -8.97 -10.55
CA LEU A 167 -5.96 -10.05 -11.44
C LEU A 167 -6.75 -10.08 -12.76
N TYR A 168 -8.06 -9.87 -12.74
CA TYR A 168 -8.85 -9.71 -13.97
C TYR A 168 -8.45 -8.46 -14.75
N HIS A 169 -8.08 -7.37 -14.06
CA HIS A 169 -7.55 -6.19 -14.73
C HIS A 169 -6.24 -6.52 -15.46
N LEU A 170 -5.33 -7.25 -14.82
CA LEU A 170 -4.10 -7.73 -15.44
C LEU A 170 -4.39 -8.61 -16.67
N GLU A 171 -5.34 -9.55 -16.55
CA GLU A 171 -5.69 -10.49 -17.62
C GLU A 171 -6.38 -9.79 -18.81
N THR A 172 -7.22 -8.80 -18.56
CA THR A 172 -8.03 -8.17 -19.62
C THR A 172 -7.42 -6.92 -20.21
N GLN A 173 -6.69 -6.14 -19.42
CA GLN A 173 -6.15 -4.83 -19.84
C GLN A 173 -4.63 -4.84 -20.02
N MET A 174 -3.91 -5.78 -19.41
CA MET A 174 -2.44 -5.80 -19.42
C MET A 174 -1.84 -7.08 -20.02
N ALA A 175 -2.65 -7.99 -20.57
CA ALA A 175 -2.19 -9.27 -21.11
C ALA A 175 -1.13 -9.15 -22.21
N GLU A 176 -1.12 -8.05 -22.97
CA GLU A 176 -0.12 -7.80 -24.01
C GLU A 176 1.31 -7.61 -23.47
N TYR A 177 1.44 -7.17 -22.20
CA TYR A 177 2.74 -6.96 -21.55
C TYR A 177 3.32 -8.24 -20.94
N PHE A 178 2.55 -9.32 -20.90
CA PHE A 178 3.00 -10.59 -20.32
C PHE A 178 3.42 -11.58 -21.41
N SER A 179 4.38 -12.45 -21.08
CA SER A 179 4.71 -13.60 -21.92
C SER A 179 3.53 -14.57 -22.02
N SER A 180 3.52 -15.45 -23.01
CA SER A 180 2.49 -16.49 -23.13
C SER A 180 2.45 -17.41 -21.90
N GLU A 181 3.61 -17.72 -21.32
CA GLU A 181 3.72 -18.50 -20.07
C GLU A 181 3.09 -17.75 -18.90
N ASN A 182 3.43 -16.46 -18.71
CA ASN A 182 2.89 -15.66 -17.61
C ASN A 182 1.38 -15.42 -17.75
N ARG A 183 0.86 -15.25 -18.97
CA ARG A 183 -0.60 -15.20 -19.21
C ARG A 183 -1.29 -16.47 -18.78
N LYS A 184 -0.73 -17.63 -19.16
CA LYS A 184 -1.27 -18.94 -18.77
C LYS A 184 -1.28 -19.09 -17.25
N LEU A 185 -0.17 -18.75 -16.58
CA LEU A 185 -0.05 -18.79 -15.12
C LEU A 185 -1.04 -17.85 -14.42
N LEU A 186 -1.27 -16.65 -14.97
CA LEU A 186 -2.26 -15.71 -14.46
C LEU A 186 -3.68 -16.29 -14.53
N THR A 187 -4.07 -16.86 -15.67
CA THR A 187 -5.38 -17.53 -15.82
C THR A 187 -5.52 -18.71 -14.85
N GLU A 188 -4.50 -19.58 -14.76
CA GLU A 188 -4.47 -20.69 -13.80
C GLU A 188 -4.56 -20.19 -12.34
N CYS A 189 -3.94 -19.04 -12.04
CA CYS A 189 -4.00 -18.40 -10.73
C CYS A 189 -5.40 -17.92 -10.37
N ILE A 190 -6.06 -17.22 -11.29
CA ILE A 190 -7.44 -16.76 -11.14
C ILE A 190 -8.36 -17.95 -10.88
N GLU A 191 -8.29 -18.99 -11.71
CA GLU A 191 -9.13 -20.19 -11.56
C GLU A 191 -8.93 -20.90 -10.21
N THR A 192 -7.69 -20.95 -9.72
CA THR A 192 -7.37 -21.58 -8.42
C THR A 192 -8.00 -20.81 -7.28
N ILE A 193 -7.87 -19.48 -7.28
CA ILE A 193 -8.41 -18.60 -6.24
C ILE A 193 -9.95 -18.62 -6.25
N GLU A 194 -10.58 -18.66 -7.43
CA GLU A 194 -12.04 -18.75 -7.59
C GLU A 194 -12.63 -20.06 -7.04
N LYS A 195 -11.92 -21.18 -7.22
CA LYS A 195 -12.39 -22.51 -6.78
C LYS A 195 -12.19 -22.74 -5.27
N ALA A 196 -11.32 -21.98 -4.64
CA ALA A 196 -11.02 -22.13 -3.22
C ALA A 196 -12.15 -21.59 -2.33
N ASP A 197 -12.31 -22.18 -1.15
CA ASP A 197 -13.23 -21.67 -0.14
C ASP A 197 -12.77 -20.30 0.38
N ALA A 198 -13.72 -19.40 0.66
CA ALA A 198 -13.39 -18.08 1.17
C ALA A 198 -12.66 -18.16 2.53
N SER A 199 -11.57 -17.40 2.67
CA SER A 199 -10.86 -17.30 3.94
C SER A 199 -11.67 -16.52 4.97
N VAL A 200 -11.59 -16.95 6.23
CA VAL A 200 -12.22 -16.26 7.39
C VAL A 200 -11.31 -15.13 7.94
N ASP A 201 -10.04 -15.11 7.53
CA ASP A 201 -9.05 -14.16 8.05
C ASP A 201 -9.21 -12.75 7.43
N ASP A 202 -9.13 -11.72 8.26
CA ASP A 202 -9.25 -10.32 7.85
C ASP A 202 -8.12 -9.94 6.87
N CYS A 203 -8.45 -9.36 5.72
CA CYS A 203 -7.44 -8.91 4.76
C CYS A 203 -6.74 -7.62 5.20
N CYS A 204 -7.31 -6.87 6.15
CA CYS A 204 -6.86 -5.53 6.52
C CYS A 204 -5.81 -5.48 7.63
N THR A 205 -5.50 -6.59 8.29
CA THR A 205 -4.58 -6.58 9.44
C THR A 205 -3.52 -7.67 9.33
N LEU A 206 -2.22 -7.34 9.35
CA LEU A 206 -1.20 -8.36 9.58
C LEU A 206 -1.17 -8.77 11.08
N PRO A 207 -0.61 -9.94 11.44
CA PRO A 207 -0.45 -10.29 12.85
C PRO A 207 0.30 -9.20 13.61
N ILE A 208 -0.14 -8.90 14.85
CA ILE A 208 0.40 -7.81 15.68
C ILE A 208 1.92 -7.95 15.89
N GLU A 209 2.43 -9.18 15.96
CA GLU A 209 3.86 -9.46 16.10
C GLU A 209 4.68 -8.96 14.91
N VAL A 210 4.07 -8.73 13.75
CA VAL A 210 4.73 -8.16 12.57
C VAL A 210 4.92 -6.65 12.74
N TYR A 211 3.96 -5.97 13.40
CA TYR A 211 4.03 -4.54 13.69
C TYR A 211 4.95 -4.22 14.87
N ASN A 212 4.94 -5.05 15.92
CA ASN A 212 5.66 -4.82 17.17
C ASN A 212 7.13 -5.32 17.18
N GLN A 213 7.68 -5.68 16.02
CA GLN A 213 9.08 -6.11 15.92
C GLN A 213 10.03 -4.91 16.01
N LYS A 214 10.63 -4.72 17.18
CA LYS A 214 11.89 -3.97 17.31
C LYS A 214 12.99 -4.84 16.71
N ASP A 215 13.82 -4.27 15.84
CA ASP A 215 15.09 -4.92 15.52
C ASP A 215 15.84 -5.08 16.86
N ASN A 216 16.31 -6.31 17.15
CA ASN A 216 16.67 -6.83 18.49
C ASN A 216 17.78 -6.07 19.25
N HIS A 217 18.20 -4.88 18.81
CA HIS A 217 19.36 -4.17 19.33
C HIS A 217 19.06 -3.02 20.30
N GLN A 218 17.80 -2.63 20.47
CA GLN A 218 17.47 -1.62 21.47
C GLN A 218 17.39 -2.23 22.87
N SER A 219 18.54 -2.32 23.53
CA SER A 219 18.58 -2.40 24.99
C SER A 219 17.85 -1.16 25.52
N SER A 220 16.81 -1.37 26.32
CA SER A 220 15.93 -0.34 26.87
C SER A 220 16.59 0.58 27.92
N LYS A 221 17.91 0.85 27.85
CA LYS A 221 18.65 1.33 29.03
C LYS A 221 19.81 2.31 28.87
N SER A 222 20.05 2.98 27.73
CA SER A 222 20.88 4.19 27.77
C SER A 222 20.10 5.40 27.32
N GLU A 223 20.19 6.47 28.10
CA GLU A 223 19.82 7.82 27.68
C GLU A 223 20.44 8.06 26.30
N ILE A 224 19.61 8.34 25.30
CA ILE A 224 20.05 8.52 23.92
C ILE A 224 20.82 9.85 23.88
N ALA A 225 22.15 9.78 23.92
CA ALA A 225 23.01 10.96 23.92
C ALA A 225 23.16 11.52 22.49
N LEU A 226 22.16 12.25 22.02
CA LEU A 226 22.16 12.93 20.71
C LEU A 226 22.65 14.38 20.79
N ASP A 227 22.90 14.88 22.00
CA ASP A 227 23.20 16.30 22.26
C ASP A 227 24.42 16.83 21.47
N ASN A 228 25.41 15.98 21.20
CA ASN A 228 26.65 16.36 20.51
C ASN A 228 26.59 16.18 18.98
N ILE A 229 25.41 15.99 18.39
CA ILE A 229 25.26 15.80 16.94
C ILE A 229 25.08 17.16 16.28
N MET A 230 25.98 17.50 15.35
CA MET A 230 25.92 18.74 14.58
C MET A 230 25.17 18.52 13.28
N LEU A 231 24.20 19.40 13.03
CA LEU A 231 23.37 19.40 11.84
C LEU A 231 23.65 20.64 11.00
N GLN A 232 23.46 20.50 9.69
CA GLN A 232 23.31 21.63 8.79
C GLN A 232 22.00 21.49 8.03
N ASP A 233 21.17 22.53 8.06
CA ASP A 233 19.89 22.51 7.35
C ASP A 233 20.05 22.78 5.84
N HIS A 234 18.91 22.69 5.14
CA HIS A 234 18.75 23.02 3.73
C HIS A 234 19.06 24.49 3.35
N GLU A 235 19.21 25.40 4.32
CA GLU A 235 19.62 26.80 4.08
C GLU A 235 21.10 27.05 4.38
N GLY A 236 21.79 26.07 4.97
CA GLY A 236 23.21 26.17 5.34
C GLY A 236 23.45 26.53 6.81
N ASN A 237 22.38 26.71 7.61
CA ASN A 237 22.48 27.04 9.02
C ASN A 237 22.97 25.82 9.81
N LEU A 238 23.98 26.04 10.65
CA LEU A 238 24.48 25.03 11.59
C LEU A 238 23.73 25.12 12.91
N LEU A 239 23.43 23.96 13.49
CA LEU A 239 22.74 23.84 14.76
C LEU A 239 23.06 22.49 15.43
N GLU A 240 22.91 22.44 16.73
CA GLU A 240 22.96 21.18 17.48
C GLU A 240 21.62 20.45 17.37
N TRP A 241 21.63 19.14 17.62
CA TRP A 241 20.42 18.31 17.61
C TRP A 241 19.28 18.92 18.44
N ASN A 242 19.59 19.33 19.67
CA ASN A 242 18.58 19.83 20.61
C ASN A 242 17.95 21.17 20.21
N ASP A 243 18.63 21.96 19.38
CA ASP A 243 18.10 23.24 18.90
C ASP A 243 16.85 23.05 18.02
N TYR A 244 16.73 21.88 17.37
CA TYR A 244 15.57 21.53 16.56
C TYR A 244 14.66 20.52 17.24
N PHE A 245 15.21 19.45 17.81
CA PHE A 245 14.42 18.28 18.21
C PHE A 245 13.81 18.37 19.63
N LYS A 246 13.87 19.54 20.30
CA LYS A 246 13.21 19.81 21.59
C LYS A 246 12.11 20.86 21.46
N GLY A 247 11.13 20.79 22.36
CA GLY A 247 10.03 21.75 22.50
C GLY A 247 8.80 21.48 21.62
N LYS A 248 8.92 20.66 20.58
CA LYS A 248 7.82 20.25 19.69
C LYS A 248 7.88 18.77 19.37
N TYR A 249 6.73 18.19 19.04
CA TYR A 249 6.70 16.87 18.42
C TYR A 249 7.34 16.92 17.05
N THR A 250 8.26 15.99 16.76
CA THR A 250 8.93 15.91 15.46
C THR A 250 8.66 14.57 14.78
N VAL A 251 8.11 14.62 13.57
CA VAL A 251 8.11 13.46 12.66
C VAL A 251 9.43 13.47 11.89
N LEU A 252 10.35 12.58 12.27
CA LEU A 252 11.68 12.46 11.69
C LEU A 252 11.75 11.28 10.73
N SER A 253 12.10 11.53 9.48
CA SER A 253 12.42 10.48 8.50
C SER A 253 13.86 10.54 8.03
N PHE A 254 14.32 9.46 7.40
CA PHE A 254 15.63 9.40 6.78
C PHE A 254 15.55 9.12 5.28
N PHE A 255 16.50 9.65 4.51
CA PHE A 255 16.53 9.52 3.04
C PHE A 255 17.93 9.77 2.49
N TYR A 256 18.13 9.76 1.17
CA TYR A 256 19.29 10.38 0.52
C TYR A 256 18.97 10.62 -0.96
N THR A 257 19.56 11.64 -1.57
CA THR A 257 19.08 12.11 -2.88
C THR A 257 19.45 11.20 -4.05
N LYS A 258 20.51 10.39 -3.91
CA LYS A 258 20.94 9.40 -4.92
C LYS A 258 20.14 8.09 -4.88
N CYS A 259 19.15 7.97 -4.00
CA CYS A 259 18.27 6.81 -4.02
C CYS A 259 17.37 6.82 -5.27
N HIS A 260 17.55 5.84 -6.16
CA HIS A 260 16.73 5.73 -7.38
C HIS A 260 15.44 4.93 -7.18
N ASN A 261 15.15 4.45 -5.97
CA ASN A 261 13.95 3.65 -5.72
C ASN A 261 12.74 4.57 -5.44
N PRO A 262 11.74 4.63 -6.36
CA PRO A 262 10.58 5.49 -6.20
C PRO A 262 9.68 5.09 -5.03
N ARG A 263 9.76 3.83 -4.57
CA ARG A 263 8.96 3.27 -3.46
C ARG A 263 9.65 3.36 -2.10
N LYS A 264 10.90 3.85 -2.03
CA LYS A 264 11.63 4.08 -0.77
C LYS A 264 11.79 5.58 -0.49
N CYS A 265 13.01 6.13 -0.57
CA CYS A 265 13.31 7.51 -0.17
C CYS A 265 12.45 8.56 -0.86
N ILE A 266 12.10 8.35 -2.13
CA ILE A 266 11.23 9.26 -2.87
C ILE A 266 9.82 9.25 -2.25
N GLN A 267 9.24 8.07 -2.03
CA GLN A 267 7.95 7.92 -1.37
C GLN A 267 7.96 8.46 0.06
N THR A 268 9.04 8.24 0.82
CA THR A 268 9.18 8.76 2.19
C THR A 268 9.04 10.29 2.25
N ILE A 269 9.65 11.02 1.30
CA ILE A 269 9.52 12.47 1.26
C ILE A 269 8.12 12.91 0.82
N TYR A 270 7.46 12.18 -0.09
CA TYR A 270 6.05 12.45 -0.41
C TYR A 270 5.12 12.19 0.79
N ASN A 271 5.37 11.14 1.57
CA ASN A 271 4.64 10.86 2.80
C ASN A 271 4.81 12.00 3.81
N LEU A 272 6.04 12.50 4.01
CA LEU A 272 6.28 13.68 4.86
C LEU A 272 5.57 14.93 4.34
N ALA A 273 5.59 15.20 3.04
CA ALA A 273 4.87 16.33 2.47
C ALA A 273 3.34 16.21 2.66
N ASN A 274 2.79 15.00 2.64
CA ASN A 274 1.38 14.76 2.96
C ASN A 274 1.08 14.96 4.45
N ILE A 275 1.99 14.52 5.32
CA ILE A 275 1.91 14.76 6.77
C ILE A 275 1.91 16.28 7.05
N GLN A 276 2.79 17.07 6.42
CA GLN A 276 2.79 18.54 6.53
C GLN A 276 1.44 19.15 6.17
N LYS A 277 0.80 18.67 5.08
CA LYS A 277 -0.53 19.14 4.69
C LYS A 277 -1.59 18.81 5.74
N LYS A 278 -1.57 17.60 6.30
CA LYS A 278 -2.51 17.16 7.34
C LYS A 278 -2.32 17.96 8.65
N ILE A 279 -1.07 18.14 9.10
CA ILE A 279 -0.72 18.97 10.26
C ILE A 279 -1.27 20.39 10.11
N LYS A 280 -1.04 21.00 8.93
CA LYS A 280 -1.54 22.35 8.62
C LYS A 280 -3.07 22.41 8.60
N ALA A 281 -3.73 21.41 8.02
CA ALA A 281 -5.19 21.35 7.97
C ALA A 281 -5.83 21.20 9.36
N SER A 282 -5.16 20.48 10.27
CA SER A 282 -5.61 20.27 11.65
C SER A 282 -5.19 21.39 12.63
N ASN A 283 -4.51 22.44 12.15
CA ASN A 283 -4.01 23.57 12.94
C ASN A 283 -3.12 23.17 14.15
N TYR A 284 -2.28 22.15 13.99
CA TYR A 284 -1.31 21.80 15.01
C TYR A 284 -0.07 22.74 14.92
N SER A 285 0.17 23.54 15.95
CA SER A 285 1.35 24.43 16.04
C SER A 285 2.58 23.75 16.63
N ASP A 286 2.37 22.69 17.41
CA ASP A 286 3.39 22.07 18.26
C ASP A 286 4.01 20.82 17.61
N ILE A 287 3.82 20.69 16.29
CA ILE A 287 4.28 19.58 15.48
C ILE A 287 5.15 20.12 14.34
N GLN A 288 6.28 19.47 14.11
CA GLN A 288 7.24 19.78 13.06
C GLN A 288 7.69 18.52 12.33
N THR A 289 8.31 18.70 11.17
CA THR A 289 8.85 17.59 10.36
C THR A 289 10.34 17.76 10.06
N ALA A 290 11.07 16.66 10.13
CA ALA A 290 12.48 16.59 9.80
C ALA A 290 12.74 15.49 8.78
N ALA A 291 13.65 15.72 7.85
CA ALA A 291 14.27 14.63 7.08
C ALA A 291 15.80 14.74 7.12
N ILE A 292 16.48 13.66 7.51
CA ILE A 292 17.94 13.61 7.60
C ILE A 292 18.50 12.72 6.48
N THR A 293 19.53 13.20 5.78
CA THR A 293 20.19 12.40 4.74
C THR A 293 21.12 11.31 5.31
N TYR A 294 21.15 10.13 4.69
CA TYR A 294 22.15 9.08 4.90
C TYR A 294 23.49 9.39 4.23
N ASP A 295 23.54 10.31 3.26
CA ASP A 295 24.75 10.69 2.51
C ASP A 295 25.07 12.19 2.71
N PRO A 296 25.54 12.58 3.91
CA PRO A 296 25.80 13.98 4.24
C PRO A 296 26.93 14.61 3.42
N THR A 297 27.80 13.79 2.83
CA THR A 297 28.91 14.27 1.99
C THR A 297 28.40 14.75 0.63
N TYR A 298 27.51 14.00 -0.01
CA TYR A 298 26.94 14.38 -1.31
C TYR A 298 25.76 15.34 -1.16
N ASP A 299 24.86 15.10 -0.20
CA ASP A 299 23.63 15.87 -0.04
C ASP A 299 23.88 17.19 0.71
N THR A 300 24.47 18.15 0.01
CA THR A 300 24.67 19.52 0.51
C THR A 300 23.34 20.26 0.73
N SER A 301 23.36 21.37 1.49
CA SER A 301 22.17 22.18 1.74
C SER A 301 21.40 22.57 0.48
N SER A 302 22.10 22.96 -0.60
CA SER A 302 21.46 23.31 -1.87
C SER A 302 20.81 22.11 -2.58
N ILE A 303 21.43 20.93 -2.51
CA ILE A 303 20.88 19.68 -3.03
C ILE A 303 19.63 19.28 -2.24
N LEU A 304 19.68 19.35 -0.90
CA LEU A 304 18.52 19.09 -0.03
C LEU A 304 17.34 20.01 -0.36
N LYS A 305 17.59 21.33 -0.47
CA LYS A 305 16.57 22.33 -0.81
C LYS A 305 15.95 22.05 -2.17
N SER A 306 16.76 21.76 -3.19
CA SER A 306 16.28 21.40 -4.53
C SER A 306 15.46 20.11 -4.52
N TYR A 307 15.95 19.07 -3.83
CA TYR A 307 15.30 17.76 -3.77
C TYR A 307 13.93 17.83 -3.10
N GLY A 308 13.81 18.57 -1.99
CA GLY A 308 12.54 18.80 -1.29
C GLY A 308 11.55 19.63 -2.10
N ASN A 309 11.99 20.74 -2.70
CA ASN A 309 11.13 21.59 -3.55
C ASN A 309 10.52 20.79 -4.71
N ASN A 310 11.32 19.95 -5.38
CA ASN A 310 10.86 19.11 -6.48
C ASN A 310 9.83 18.04 -6.06
N ARG A 311 9.63 17.83 -4.75
CA ARG A 311 8.70 16.86 -4.18
C ARG A 311 7.59 17.52 -3.36
N ASN A 312 7.42 18.84 -3.49
CA ASN A 312 6.44 19.62 -2.74
C ASN A 312 6.61 19.51 -1.22
N TYR A 313 7.83 19.31 -0.73
CA TYR A 313 8.15 19.48 0.67
C TYR A 313 8.14 20.97 1.00
N HIS A 314 7.31 21.38 1.96
CA HIS A 314 7.17 22.78 2.32
C HIS A 314 8.21 23.12 3.38
N PHE A 315 9.16 23.98 3.04
CA PHE A 315 10.20 24.41 3.96
C PHE A 315 9.76 25.65 4.76
N ASP A 316 9.95 25.59 6.07
CA ASP A 316 9.79 26.70 7.01
C ASP A 316 10.55 26.38 8.32
N GLU A 317 10.38 27.20 9.36
CA GLU A 317 11.02 26.98 10.68
C GLU A 317 10.64 25.64 11.32
N SER A 318 9.44 25.11 11.05
CA SER A 318 8.93 23.84 11.58
C SER A 318 9.10 22.67 10.60
N ASN A 319 9.69 22.87 9.43
CA ASN A 319 9.79 21.84 8.40
C ASN A 319 11.13 21.94 7.68
N ARG A 320 12.12 21.14 8.11
CA ARG A 320 13.51 21.25 7.62
C ARG A 320 14.08 19.90 7.17
N MET A 321 14.99 19.97 6.21
CA MET A 321 15.86 18.84 5.85
C MET A 321 17.27 19.13 6.34
N PHE A 322 18.00 18.09 6.75
CA PHE A 322 19.33 18.21 7.34
C PHE A 322 20.33 17.23 6.75
N ARG A 323 21.58 17.63 6.77
CA ARG A 323 22.73 16.73 6.75
C ARG A 323 23.45 16.77 8.10
N VAL A 324 24.02 15.65 8.51
CA VAL A 324 24.83 15.56 9.72
C VAL A 324 26.26 15.95 9.38
N THR A 325 26.79 17.00 10.00
CA THR A 325 28.16 17.48 9.79
C THR A 325 29.15 16.83 10.75
N ASP A 326 28.70 16.47 11.94
CA ASP A 326 29.46 15.69 12.92
C ASP A 326 28.54 14.76 13.72
N GLY A 327 29.04 13.58 14.09
CA GLY A 327 28.28 12.61 14.91
C GLY A 327 27.39 11.62 14.15
N MET A 328 27.52 11.46 12.83
CA MET A 328 26.68 10.54 12.03
C MET A 328 26.72 9.08 12.52
N ARG A 329 27.90 8.58 12.92
CA ARG A 329 28.04 7.22 13.46
C ARG A 329 27.24 7.06 14.75
N SER A 330 27.38 8.03 15.67
CA SER A 330 26.63 8.06 16.92
C SER A 330 25.13 8.13 16.66
N LEU A 331 24.68 8.91 15.67
CA LEU A 331 23.27 8.95 15.26
C LEU A 331 22.77 7.58 14.83
N ILE A 332 23.49 6.90 13.93
CA ILE A 332 23.14 5.57 13.43
C ILE A 332 23.07 4.54 14.57
N GLU A 333 24.02 4.57 15.49
CA GLU A 333 24.08 3.63 16.62
C GLU A 333 22.97 3.89 17.63
N ASN A 334 22.76 5.14 18.03
CA ASN A 334 21.81 5.52 19.07
C ASN A 334 20.35 5.41 18.63
N LEU A 335 20.04 5.69 17.36
CA LEU A 335 18.69 5.56 16.81
C LEU A 335 18.40 4.18 16.19
N ASP A 336 19.39 3.27 16.20
CA ASP A 336 19.30 1.96 15.53
C ASP A 336 18.93 2.09 14.04
N ILE A 337 19.57 3.02 13.33
CA ILE A 337 19.24 3.32 11.93
C ILE A 337 19.64 2.15 11.04
N GLY A 338 18.73 1.72 10.18
CA GLY A 338 18.90 0.59 9.28
C GLY A 338 19.64 0.98 7.99
N VAL A 339 20.93 1.30 8.08
CA VAL A 339 21.73 1.71 6.90
C VAL A 339 23.12 1.07 6.89
N ASN A 340 23.64 0.81 5.69
CA ASN A 340 24.99 0.30 5.49
C ASN A 340 25.67 0.95 4.29
N TYR A 341 27.00 0.84 4.23
CA TYR A 341 27.82 1.65 3.34
C TYR A 341 28.94 0.86 2.67
N LYS A 342 29.30 1.30 1.46
CA LYS A 342 30.59 1.07 0.81
C LYS A 342 31.40 2.35 0.82
N GLY A 343 32.36 2.46 1.73
CA GLY A 343 33.00 3.75 1.98
C GLY A 343 31.95 4.76 2.47
N ALA A 344 31.73 5.83 1.72
CA ALA A 344 30.69 6.82 2.01
C ALA A 344 29.37 6.57 1.25
N GLU A 345 29.32 5.62 0.31
CA GLU A 345 28.13 5.38 -0.50
C GLU A 345 27.16 4.44 0.20
N VAL A 346 25.90 4.85 0.32
CA VAL A 346 24.81 4.02 0.86
C VAL A 346 24.60 2.80 -0.05
N ASN A 347 24.68 1.59 0.50
CA ASN A 347 24.50 0.36 -0.28
C ASN A 347 23.19 -0.37 0.01
N VAL A 348 22.74 -0.36 1.26
CA VAL A 348 21.50 -0.96 1.76
C VAL A 348 20.93 0.00 2.79
N HIS A 349 19.62 0.22 2.72
CA HIS A 349 18.93 1.02 3.72
C HIS A 349 17.47 0.57 3.89
N ARG A 350 16.96 0.83 5.08
CA ARG A 350 15.58 0.61 5.53
C ARG A 350 14.75 1.88 5.31
N ILE A 351 13.42 1.72 5.22
CA ILE A 351 12.48 2.83 5.40
C ILE A 351 12.21 2.98 6.90
N GLU A 352 12.43 4.16 7.46
CA GLU A 352 12.24 4.41 8.88
C GLU A 352 11.77 5.83 9.17
N VAL A 353 10.82 5.94 10.09
CA VAL A 353 10.24 7.20 10.58
C VAL A 353 10.08 7.11 12.09
N TYR A 354 10.39 8.19 12.78
CA TYR A 354 10.33 8.31 14.23
C TYR A 354 9.42 9.46 14.62
N ILE A 355 8.67 9.31 15.71
CA ILE A 355 8.03 10.42 16.41
C ILE A 355 8.87 10.72 17.64
N ILE A 356 9.42 11.93 17.68
CA ILE A 356 10.19 12.47 18.80
C ILE A 356 9.27 13.43 19.57
N ASN A 357 9.22 13.30 20.89
CA ASN A 357 8.41 14.16 21.75
C ASN A 357 9.13 15.49 22.09
N PRO A 358 8.46 16.45 22.74
CA PRO A 358 9.08 17.73 23.14
C PRO A 358 10.31 17.61 24.04
N GLU A 359 10.49 16.52 24.79
CA GLU A 359 11.71 16.27 25.58
C GLU A 359 12.90 15.77 24.74
N GLY A 360 12.70 15.50 23.45
CA GLY A 360 13.71 14.95 22.55
C GLY A 360 13.82 13.42 22.60
N LYS A 361 12.82 12.71 23.14
CA LYS A 361 12.79 11.25 23.24
C LYS A 361 11.94 10.63 22.13
N ILE A 362 12.35 9.45 21.65
CA ILE A 362 11.57 8.68 20.67
C ILE A 362 10.37 8.04 21.38
N GLU A 363 9.16 8.41 20.97
CA GLU A 363 7.90 7.83 21.46
C GLU A 363 7.40 6.68 20.61
N ARG A 364 7.58 6.78 19.28
CA ARG A 364 7.15 5.78 18.30
C ARG A 364 8.17 5.64 17.17
N SER A 365 8.21 4.45 16.59
CA SER A 365 9.05 4.13 15.43
C SER A 365 8.20 3.34 14.44
N PHE A 366 8.30 3.71 13.17
CA PHE A 366 7.61 3.08 12.05
C PHE A 366 8.68 2.58 11.08
N LEU A 367 8.75 1.27 10.92
CA LEU A 367 9.78 0.62 10.11
C LEU A 367 9.16 -0.03 8.88
N ARG A 368 9.85 0.05 7.74
CA ARG A 368 9.49 -0.61 6.49
C ARG A 368 8.11 -0.15 6.00
N PHE A 369 7.22 -1.09 5.69
CA PHE A 369 5.86 -0.83 5.23
C PHE A 369 4.97 -0.13 6.27
N GLN A 370 5.40 -0.02 7.54
CA GLN A 370 4.64 0.67 8.58
C GLN A 370 4.73 2.20 8.48
N ALA A 371 5.68 2.72 7.68
CA ALA A 371 5.93 4.15 7.52
C ALA A 371 4.94 4.84 6.55
N GLU A 372 3.65 4.54 6.71
CA GLU A 372 2.56 5.17 5.97
C GLU A 372 2.08 6.44 6.67
N ASP A 373 1.70 7.43 5.87
CA ASP A 373 1.32 8.76 6.36
C ASP A 373 0.05 8.75 7.23
N ASN A 374 -0.89 7.84 7.01
CA ASN A 374 -2.07 7.69 7.87
C ASN A 374 -1.70 7.11 9.24
N LEU A 375 -0.92 6.01 9.27
CA LEU A 375 -0.50 5.37 10.52
C LEU A 375 0.33 6.31 11.41
N ILE A 376 1.21 7.09 10.79
CA ILE A 376 2.02 8.09 11.50
C ILE A 376 1.14 9.19 12.07
N MET A 377 0.15 9.68 11.31
CA MET A 377 -0.78 10.71 11.79
C MET A 377 -1.68 10.22 12.92
N ASP A 378 -2.23 9.01 12.82
CA ASP A 378 -3.08 8.43 13.86
C ASP A 378 -2.32 8.32 15.20
N ALA A 379 -1.08 7.84 15.16
CA ALA A 379 -0.23 7.76 16.34
C ALA A 379 0.16 9.14 16.89
N LEU A 380 0.38 10.12 16.02
CA LEU A 380 0.71 11.48 16.42
C LEU A 380 -0.49 12.16 17.10
N GLU A 381 -1.70 11.97 16.57
CA GLU A 381 -2.94 12.46 17.17
C GLU A 381 -3.23 11.80 18.52
N GLU A 382 -2.94 10.50 18.67
CA GLU A 382 -3.02 9.79 19.95
C GLU A 382 -2.08 10.44 21.00
N LEU A 383 -0.82 10.68 20.64
CA LEU A 383 0.17 11.26 21.54
C LEU A 383 -0.18 12.70 21.94
N VAL A 384 -0.48 13.56 20.96
CA VAL A 384 -0.84 14.96 21.22
C VAL A 384 -2.18 15.08 21.94
N GLY A 385 -3.14 14.20 21.67
CA GLY A 385 -4.44 14.16 22.34
C GLY A 385 -4.33 13.76 23.81
N ASN A 386 -3.42 12.84 24.15
CA ASN A 386 -3.19 12.39 25.52
C ASN A 386 -2.51 13.46 26.41
N GLU A 387 -1.72 14.37 25.84
CA GLU A 387 -1.11 15.49 26.59
C GLU A 387 -2.08 16.63 26.90
N LYS A 388 -3.12 16.85 26.10
CA LYS A 388 -4.13 17.90 26.32
C LYS A 388 -5.07 17.61 27.51
N LEU A 389 -5.00 16.41 28.10
CA LEU A 389 -5.70 16.06 29.33
C LEU A 389 -4.69 16.07 30.50
N PRO A 390 -4.88 16.93 31.53
CA PRO A 390 -3.98 16.92 32.67
C PRO A 390 -4.03 15.58 33.38
N VAL A 391 -2.83 15.02 33.63
CA VAL A 391 -2.57 13.76 34.31
C VAL A 391 -3.25 13.75 35.69
N SER A 392 -4.38 13.05 35.79
CA SER A 392 -4.91 12.56 37.06
C SER A 392 -4.37 11.15 37.29
N LYS A 393 -3.71 10.97 38.44
CA LYS A 393 -3.11 9.71 38.88
C LYS A 393 -4.07 8.54 38.71
N LYS A 394 -3.55 7.47 38.09
CA LYS A 394 -4.16 6.14 37.98
C LYS A 394 -4.91 5.77 39.26
N THR A 395 -6.23 5.66 39.13
CA THR A 395 -7.02 4.80 40.00
C THR A 395 -7.73 3.81 39.08
N GLU A 396 -7.46 2.53 39.28
CA GLU A 396 -8.11 1.42 38.58
C GLU A 396 -9.63 1.59 38.63
N GLN A 397 -10.29 1.70 37.47
CA GLN A 397 -11.74 1.61 37.39
C GLN A 397 -12.20 0.70 36.26
N LYS A 398 -12.84 -0.39 36.70
CA LYS A 398 -13.64 -1.36 35.96
C LYS A 398 -14.42 -0.72 34.81
N SER A 399 -14.27 -1.33 33.64
CA SER A 399 -15.02 -1.04 32.42
C SER A 399 -16.53 -1.00 32.67
N LYS A 400 -17.14 0.19 32.58
CA LYS A 400 -18.59 0.32 32.43
C LYS A 400 -18.98 0.01 30.99
N LYS A 401 -19.99 -0.86 30.82
CA LYS A 401 -20.56 -1.23 29.52
C LYS A 401 -21.11 0.02 28.78
N PRO A 402 -20.94 0.12 27.45
CA PRO A 402 -21.43 1.25 26.68
C PRO A 402 -22.97 1.26 26.61
N THR A 403 -23.54 2.44 26.74
CA THR A 403 -24.97 2.77 26.69
C THR A 403 -25.57 2.58 25.29
N ILE A 404 -26.87 2.26 25.25
CA ILE A 404 -27.66 1.82 24.08
C ILE A 404 -27.63 2.82 22.91
N THR A 405 -27.38 4.10 23.15
CA THR A 405 -27.31 5.15 22.11
C THR A 405 -26.11 5.00 21.18
N ASN A 406 -24.98 4.47 21.66
CA ASN A 406 -23.78 4.24 20.83
C ASN A 406 -23.87 2.99 19.96
N ARG A 407 -24.85 2.10 20.19
CA ARG A 407 -25.10 0.92 19.32
C ARG A 407 -25.88 1.27 18.06
N LEU A 408 -26.70 2.31 18.10
CA LEU A 408 -27.46 2.74 16.92
C LEU A 408 -26.56 3.44 15.90
N SER A 409 -25.61 4.28 16.31
CA SER A 409 -24.69 4.94 15.36
C SER A 409 -23.70 3.97 14.70
N THR A 410 -23.27 2.94 15.41
CA THR A 410 -22.33 1.91 14.89
C THR A 410 -22.99 0.86 14.02
N ILE A 411 -24.33 0.75 14.03
CA ILE A 411 -25.08 -0.18 13.18
C ILE A 411 -25.75 0.56 12.02
N VAL A 412 -26.37 1.71 12.29
CA VAL A 412 -27.14 2.46 11.29
C VAL A 412 -26.22 3.15 10.29
N LEU A 413 -25.07 3.68 10.70
CA LEU A 413 -24.17 4.39 9.79
C LEU A 413 -23.47 3.46 8.78
N PRO A 414 -22.96 2.26 9.15
CA PRO A 414 -22.42 1.32 8.18
C PRO A 414 -23.49 0.70 7.29
N ILE A 415 -24.71 0.49 7.79
CA ILE A 415 -25.84 0.03 6.97
C ILE A 415 -26.23 1.11 5.97
N LEU A 416 -26.34 2.38 6.38
CA LEU A 416 -26.56 3.50 5.47
C LEU A 416 -25.45 3.61 4.44
N ILE A 417 -24.17 3.47 4.82
CA ILE A 417 -23.03 3.49 3.90
C ILE A 417 -23.01 2.27 2.97
N ALA A 418 -23.46 1.09 3.43
CA ALA A 418 -23.55 -0.12 2.62
C ALA A 418 -24.68 -0.06 1.58
N PHE A 419 -25.75 0.68 1.86
CA PHE A 419 -26.82 1.01 0.91
C PHE A 419 -26.58 2.31 0.13
N PHE A 420 -25.51 3.05 0.43
CA PHE A 420 -25.11 4.25 -0.30
C PHE A 420 -24.25 3.85 -1.52
N PRO A 421 -24.66 4.21 -2.74
CA PRO A 421 -23.97 3.72 -3.92
C PRO A 421 -22.63 4.45 -4.13
N LYS A 422 -21.52 3.70 -4.09
CA LYS A 422 -20.14 4.21 -4.29
C LYS A 422 -19.81 4.62 -5.74
N CYS A 423 -20.81 4.70 -6.63
CA CYS A 423 -20.62 4.96 -8.06
C CYS A 423 -21.12 6.36 -8.45
N PRO A 424 -20.33 7.20 -9.13
CA PRO A 424 -20.76 8.51 -9.65
C PRO A 424 -22.00 8.44 -10.57
N MET A 425 -22.20 7.30 -11.25
CA MET A 425 -23.38 7.06 -12.10
C MET A 425 -24.66 6.82 -11.28
N CYS A 426 -24.55 6.27 -10.07
CA CYS A 426 -25.70 6.11 -9.18
C CYS A 426 -26.07 7.43 -8.52
N TRP A 427 -25.09 8.31 -8.27
CA TRP A 427 -25.35 9.71 -7.89
C TRP A 427 -26.15 10.44 -8.97
N MET A 428 -25.84 10.23 -10.26
CA MET A 428 -26.64 10.79 -11.37
C MET A 428 -28.08 10.23 -11.41
N ALA A 429 -28.27 8.94 -11.11
CA ALA A 429 -29.61 8.35 -11.02
C ALA A 429 -30.41 8.90 -9.82
N TYR A 430 -29.75 9.14 -8.69
CA TYR A 430 -30.36 9.72 -7.48
C TYR A 430 -30.72 11.19 -7.66
N PHE A 431 -29.87 11.97 -8.32
CA PHE A 431 -30.17 13.37 -8.65
C PHE A 431 -31.25 13.51 -9.75
N ASN A 432 -31.40 12.53 -10.64
CA ASN A 432 -32.58 12.43 -11.51
C ASN A 432 -33.86 12.11 -10.71
N LEU A 433 -33.74 11.39 -9.59
CA LEU A 433 -34.86 11.03 -8.70
C LEU A 433 -35.38 12.22 -7.89
N ILE A 434 -34.51 13.19 -7.60
CA ILE A 434 -34.82 14.41 -6.85
C ILE A 434 -35.07 15.61 -7.79
N GLY A 435 -34.50 15.59 -8.99
CA GLY A 435 -34.29 16.77 -9.84
C GLY A 435 -35.46 17.29 -10.64
N ILE A 436 -36.66 16.70 -10.60
CA ILE A 436 -37.82 17.21 -11.37
C ILE A 436 -39.10 17.22 -10.55
N SER A 437 -39.31 16.27 -9.64
CA SER A 437 -40.47 16.30 -8.72
C SER A 437 -40.35 17.37 -7.64
N SER A 438 -39.12 17.75 -7.23
CA SER A 438 -38.89 18.87 -6.30
C SER A 438 -38.78 20.23 -6.99
N ILE A 439 -38.66 20.31 -8.32
CA ILE A 439 -38.62 21.60 -9.05
C ILE A 439 -39.96 22.35 -8.98
N VAL A 440 -41.08 21.64 -8.82
CA VAL A 440 -42.39 22.28 -8.60
C VAL A 440 -42.47 22.96 -7.22
N SER A 441 -41.57 22.64 -6.28
CA SER A 441 -41.49 23.27 -4.95
C SER A 441 -40.39 24.33 -4.80
N VAL A 442 -39.54 24.55 -5.81
CA VAL A 442 -38.46 25.55 -5.76
C VAL A 442 -38.74 26.65 -6.79
N SER A 443 -39.57 27.62 -6.42
CA SER A 443 -39.96 28.78 -7.25
C SER A 443 -38.82 29.74 -7.61
N TYR A 444 -37.53 29.39 -7.45
CA TYR A 444 -36.44 30.38 -7.47
C TYR A 444 -35.24 30.11 -8.38
N GLN A 445 -35.16 29.03 -9.16
CA GLN A 445 -33.97 28.80 -10.02
C GLN A 445 -34.32 28.14 -11.38
N PRO A 446 -34.82 28.91 -12.38
CA PRO A 446 -35.19 28.39 -13.71
C PRO A 446 -34.02 27.76 -14.49
N TRP A 447 -32.78 28.12 -14.16
CA TRP A 447 -31.59 27.63 -14.87
C TRP A 447 -31.30 26.13 -14.64
N LEU A 448 -31.81 25.56 -13.54
CA LEU A 448 -31.59 24.14 -13.21
C LEU A 448 -32.14 23.19 -14.28
N VAL A 449 -33.21 23.58 -14.98
CA VAL A 449 -33.79 22.80 -16.09
C VAL A 449 -32.75 22.56 -17.19
N TYR A 450 -31.94 23.58 -17.53
CA TYR A 450 -30.88 23.44 -18.53
C TYR A 450 -29.73 22.54 -18.05
N ALA A 451 -29.41 22.58 -16.76
CA ALA A 451 -28.41 21.69 -16.18
C ALA A 451 -28.87 20.21 -16.22
N PHE A 452 -30.12 19.94 -15.84
CA PHE A 452 -30.69 18.60 -15.92
C PHE A 452 -30.83 18.11 -17.36
N ALA A 453 -31.22 18.98 -18.30
CA ALA A 453 -31.23 18.66 -19.72
C ALA A 453 -29.82 18.30 -20.24
N GLY A 454 -28.80 19.05 -19.84
CA GLY A 454 -27.40 18.76 -20.17
C GLY A 454 -26.93 17.39 -19.64
N LEU A 455 -27.24 17.07 -18.38
CA LEU A 455 -26.93 15.77 -17.77
C LEU A 455 -27.67 14.62 -18.45
N ALA A 456 -28.94 14.84 -18.83
CA ALA A 456 -29.75 13.87 -19.55
C ALA A 456 -29.14 13.55 -20.93
N ILE A 457 -28.79 14.58 -21.72
CA ILE A 457 -28.12 14.43 -23.02
C ILE A 457 -26.78 13.71 -22.86
N PHE A 458 -25.98 14.08 -21.85
CA PHE A 458 -24.71 13.42 -21.56
C PHE A 458 -24.89 11.93 -21.24
N ASN A 459 -25.89 11.57 -20.43
CA ASN A 459 -26.22 10.18 -20.12
C ASN A 459 -26.60 9.41 -21.41
N LEU A 460 -27.38 10.02 -22.30
CA LEU A 460 -27.78 9.40 -23.56
C LEU A 460 -26.58 9.13 -24.48
N VAL A 461 -25.65 10.09 -24.58
CA VAL A 461 -24.38 9.92 -25.32
C VAL A 461 -23.54 8.82 -24.70
N ASN A 462 -23.46 8.75 -23.37
CA ASN A 462 -22.70 7.72 -22.68
C ASN A 462 -23.29 6.31 -22.91
N LEU A 463 -24.62 6.17 -22.79
CA LEU A 463 -25.32 4.92 -23.10
C LEU A 463 -25.13 4.50 -24.56
N TYR A 464 -25.15 5.43 -25.50
CA TYR A 464 -24.87 5.15 -26.91
C TYR A 464 -23.42 4.66 -27.11
N ARG A 465 -22.44 5.29 -26.47
CA ARG A 465 -21.02 4.86 -26.55
C ARG A 465 -20.81 3.48 -25.93
N LEU A 466 -21.42 3.23 -24.77
CA LEU A 466 -21.33 1.95 -24.06
C LEU A 466 -22.10 0.84 -24.76
N SER A 467 -23.12 1.14 -25.56
CA SER A 467 -23.89 0.13 -26.31
C SER A 467 -23.01 -0.72 -27.23
N LYS A 468 -21.92 -0.15 -27.78
CA LYS A 468 -20.94 -0.86 -28.63
C LYS A 468 -20.05 -1.82 -27.86
N LYS A 469 -19.95 -1.68 -26.53
CA LYS A 469 -19.05 -2.47 -25.66
C LYS A 469 -19.79 -3.35 -24.64
N ARG A 470 -21.08 -3.11 -24.40
CA ARG A 470 -21.88 -3.76 -23.32
C ARG A 470 -23.21 -4.34 -23.86
N ASN A 471 -24.30 -4.10 -23.14
CA ASN A 471 -25.62 -4.74 -23.26
C ASN A 471 -26.46 -4.27 -24.48
N GLY A 472 -25.81 -3.91 -25.59
CA GLY A 472 -26.46 -3.48 -26.84
C GLY A 472 -27.18 -2.12 -26.76
N LEU A 473 -27.99 -1.82 -27.78
CA LEU A 473 -28.69 -0.52 -27.95
C LEU A 473 -30.01 -0.42 -27.17
N PHE A 474 -30.51 -1.52 -26.60
CA PHE A 474 -31.83 -1.54 -25.95
C PHE A 474 -31.91 -0.57 -24.74
N PRO A 475 -30.92 -0.52 -23.81
CA PRO A 475 -30.92 0.49 -22.75
C PRO A 475 -30.94 1.92 -23.30
N PHE A 476 -30.21 2.18 -24.39
CA PHE A 476 -30.19 3.51 -25.02
C PHE A 476 -31.58 3.94 -25.50
N TYR A 477 -32.31 3.07 -26.22
CA TYR A 477 -33.66 3.40 -26.68
C TYR A 477 -34.64 3.62 -25.52
N LEU A 478 -34.50 2.86 -24.45
CA LEU A 478 -35.34 3.00 -23.27
C LEU A 478 -35.11 4.35 -22.55
N ALA A 479 -33.86 4.80 -22.46
CA ALA A 479 -33.53 6.14 -21.97
C ALA A 479 -34.02 7.25 -22.90
N LEU A 480 -33.92 7.05 -24.22
CA LEU A 480 -34.38 8.02 -25.21
C LEU A 480 -35.89 8.26 -25.11
N VAL A 481 -36.68 7.18 -25.04
CA VAL A 481 -38.14 7.28 -24.88
C VAL A 481 -38.50 7.92 -23.55
N GLY A 482 -37.83 7.53 -22.45
CA GLY A 482 -38.05 8.15 -21.15
C GLY A 482 -37.75 9.66 -21.14
N MET A 483 -36.65 10.09 -21.80
CA MET A 483 -36.29 11.50 -21.91
C MET A 483 -37.28 12.29 -22.77
N LEU A 484 -37.76 11.72 -23.88
CA LEU A 484 -38.77 12.34 -24.74
C LEU A 484 -40.08 12.55 -23.98
N LEU A 485 -40.52 11.58 -23.17
CA LEU A 485 -41.72 11.71 -22.34
C LEU A 485 -41.57 12.81 -21.28
N LEU A 486 -40.41 12.91 -20.64
CA LEU A 486 -40.14 13.98 -19.66
C LEU A 486 -40.11 15.36 -20.33
N GLY A 487 -39.49 15.49 -21.50
CA GLY A 487 -39.44 16.73 -22.27
C GLY A 487 -40.81 17.17 -22.79
N LEU A 488 -41.59 16.24 -23.34
CA LEU A 488 -42.96 16.50 -23.79
C LEU A 488 -43.87 16.91 -22.63
N ASN A 489 -43.75 16.22 -21.50
CA ASN A 489 -44.53 16.57 -20.31
C ASN A 489 -44.15 17.93 -19.72
N TYR A 490 -42.87 18.33 -19.82
CA TYR A 490 -42.43 19.66 -19.42
C TYR A 490 -43.03 20.77 -20.30
N TRP A 491 -43.18 20.53 -21.61
CA TRP A 491 -43.65 21.54 -22.54
C TRP A 491 -45.17 21.62 -22.67
N LEU A 492 -45.87 20.50 -22.47
CA LEU A 492 -47.31 20.34 -22.71
C LEU A 492 -48.12 20.06 -21.44
N GLU A 493 -47.48 20.00 -20.27
CA GLU A 493 -48.13 19.76 -18.96
C GLU A 493 -49.07 18.55 -18.92
N LEU A 494 -48.66 17.44 -19.57
CA LEU A 494 -49.50 16.27 -19.84
C LEU A 494 -49.91 15.44 -18.60
N GLY A 495 -49.39 15.77 -17.41
CA GLY A 495 -49.79 15.20 -16.13
C GLY A 495 -48.74 14.32 -15.43
N SER A 496 -48.96 14.05 -14.15
CA SER A 496 -48.00 13.34 -13.27
C SER A 496 -47.73 11.89 -13.68
N LEU A 497 -48.66 11.23 -14.36
CA LEU A 497 -48.49 9.84 -14.82
C LEU A 497 -47.42 9.71 -15.91
N ILE A 498 -47.42 10.61 -16.89
CA ILE A 498 -46.44 10.62 -17.98
C ILE A 498 -45.05 10.96 -17.44
N MET A 499 -45.01 11.87 -16.48
CA MET A 499 -43.79 12.20 -15.73
C MET A 499 -43.20 10.94 -15.05
N VAL A 500 -44.00 10.23 -14.25
CA VAL A 500 -43.57 9.00 -13.56
C VAL A 500 -43.12 7.92 -14.56
N LEU A 501 -43.85 7.76 -15.66
CA LEU A 501 -43.48 6.80 -16.72
C LEU A 501 -42.12 7.13 -17.35
N GLY A 502 -41.87 8.40 -17.66
CA GLY A 502 -40.58 8.87 -18.17
C GLY A 502 -39.43 8.61 -17.20
N PHE A 503 -39.67 8.78 -15.89
CA PHE A 503 -38.70 8.43 -14.85
C PHE A 503 -38.40 6.94 -14.78
N LEU A 504 -39.44 6.10 -14.76
CA LEU A 504 -39.26 4.65 -14.69
C LEU A 504 -38.47 4.13 -15.89
N LEU A 505 -38.70 4.67 -17.08
CA LEU A 505 -37.98 4.28 -18.30
C LEU A 505 -36.50 4.71 -18.29
N THR A 506 -36.19 5.93 -17.83
CA THR A 506 -34.79 6.39 -17.72
C THR A 506 -34.03 5.65 -16.61
N LEU A 507 -34.69 5.33 -15.50
CA LEU A 507 -34.11 4.57 -14.39
C LEU A 507 -33.83 3.12 -14.80
N THR A 508 -34.83 2.44 -15.37
CA THR A 508 -34.70 1.05 -15.84
C THR A 508 -33.62 0.92 -16.91
N SER A 509 -33.51 1.89 -17.81
CA SER A 509 -32.41 1.96 -18.78
C SER A 509 -31.03 1.97 -18.13
N THR A 510 -30.84 2.84 -17.14
CA THR A 510 -29.54 3.01 -16.47
C THR A 510 -29.17 1.74 -15.69
N LEU A 511 -30.15 1.13 -15.02
CA LEU A 511 -30.00 -0.15 -14.33
C LEU A 511 -29.61 -1.27 -15.30
N LEU A 512 -30.32 -1.40 -16.43
CA LEU A 512 -30.03 -2.41 -17.46
C LEU A 512 -28.63 -2.25 -18.06
N SER A 513 -28.15 -1.01 -18.24
CA SER A 513 -26.79 -0.74 -18.72
C SER A 513 -25.70 -1.12 -17.69
N SER A 514 -26.01 -0.99 -16.40
CA SER A 514 -25.06 -1.28 -15.31
C SER A 514 -24.81 -2.77 -15.07
N LEU A 515 -25.74 -3.65 -15.46
CA LEU A 515 -25.63 -5.09 -15.29
C LEU A 515 -24.44 -5.69 -16.06
N SER A 516 -23.88 -6.78 -15.53
CA SER A 516 -22.93 -7.61 -16.27
C SER A 516 -23.59 -8.28 -17.48
N PHE A 517 -22.82 -8.55 -18.54
CA PHE A 517 -23.34 -9.15 -19.77
C PHE A 517 -24.12 -10.45 -19.52
N LYS A 518 -23.61 -11.30 -18.62
CA LYS A 518 -24.25 -12.57 -18.22
C LYS A 518 -25.59 -12.36 -17.52
N GLN A 519 -25.69 -11.41 -16.60
CA GLN A 519 -26.94 -11.10 -15.89
C GLN A 519 -27.99 -10.47 -16.80
N TYR A 520 -27.56 -9.55 -17.68
CA TYR A 520 -28.43 -8.91 -18.66
C TYR A 520 -29.06 -9.92 -19.62
N HIS A 521 -28.28 -10.83 -20.19
CA HIS A 521 -28.80 -11.87 -21.09
C HIS A 521 -29.71 -12.86 -20.37
N LYS A 522 -29.43 -13.21 -19.11
CA LYS A 522 -30.32 -14.08 -18.32
C LYS A 522 -31.69 -13.44 -18.09
N ILE A 523 -31.73 -12.15 -17.75
CA ILE A 523 -32.99 -11.40 -17.56
C ILE A 523 -33.73 -11.23 -18.89
N SER A 524 -33.00 -10.86 -19.96
CA SER A 524 -33.58 -10.71 -21.29
C SER A 524 -34.19 -12.02 -21.80
N HIS A 525 -33.52 -13.15 -21.59
CA HIS A 525 -34.04 -14.47 -21.95
C HIS A 525 -35.31 -14.82 -21.15
N PHE A 526 -35.28 -14.62 -19.83
CA PHE A 526 -36.44 -14.87 -18.96
C PHE A 526 -37.66 -14.04 -19.34
N ILE A 527 -37.47 -12.76 -19.67
CA ILE A 527 -38.56 -11.88 -20.14
C ILE A 527 -39.08 -12.36 -21.49
N ASN A 528 -38.20 -12.73 -22.41
CA ASN A 528 -38.60 -13.19 -23.74
C ASN A 528 -39.36 -14.52 -23.68
N GLU A 529 -38.93 -15.48 -22.85
CA GLU A 529 -39.66 -16.72 -22.59
C GLU A 529 -41.05 -16.46 -22.00
N LYS A 530 -41.16 -15.58 -21.01
CA LYS A 530 -42.47 -15.23 -20.43
C LYS A 530 -43.37 -14.52 -21.44
N TRP A 531 -42.83 -13.61 -22.24
CA TRP A 531 -43.60 -12.88 -23.26
C TRP A 531 -44.10 -13.81 -24.36
N ILE A 532 -43.28 -14.77 -24.79
CA ILE A 532 -43.68 -15.85 -25.71
C ILE A 532 -44.79 -16.68 -25.06
N SER A 533 -44.64 -17.11 -23.80
CA SER A 533 -45.68 -17.89 -23.10
C SER A 533 -47.02 -17.17 -22.96
N LEU A 534 -47.03 -15.83 -22.85
CA LEU A 534 -48.23 -15.00 -22.79
C LEU A 534 -48.87 -14.70 -24.15
N LYS A 535 -48.10 -14.78 -25.24
CA LYS A 535 -48.58 -14.53 -26.60
C LYS A 535 -49.20 -15.78 -27.25
N TYR A 536 -48.86 -16.95 -26.72
CA TYR A 536 -49.34 -18.26 -27.17
C TYR A 536 -50.22 -18.99 -26.13
N ALA A 537 -50.60 -18.29 -25.05
CA ALA A 537 -51.70 -18.65 -24.16
C ALA A 537 -52.92 -17.78 -24.51
#